data_AF-A0A246A9P9-F1
#
_entry.id   AF-A0A246A9P9-F1
#
_cell.length_a   1.000
_cell.length_b   1.000
_cell.length_c   1.000
_cell.angle_alpha   90.00
_cell.angle_beta   90.00
_cell.angle_gamma   90.00
#
_symmetry.space_group_name_H-M   'P 1'
#
loop_
_entity.id
_entity.type
_entity.pdbx_description
1 polymer ?
#
loop_
_entity_poly.entity_id
_entity_poly.type
_entity_poly.pdbx_seq_one_letter_code
_entity_poly.pdbx_strand_id
1 'polypeptide(L)' 'MDFTRELKEIYSTEIIAVRGNSDAIAITLVKETNSKSFIAKLKSRFRNLNQPRVLFIRCEDDHTIEKIVLV' A
#
# COMPACT_ATOMS: atom_id res chain seq x y z
N MET A 1 -16.40 0.47 4.66
CA MET A 1 -15.15 1.10 5.16
C MET A 1 -14.22 1.31 3.98
N ASP A 2 -13.75 2.53 3.77
CA ASP A 2 -12.79 2.85 2.70
C ASP A 2 -11.38 2.42 3.11
N PHE A 3 -10.96 1.24 2.66
CA PHE A 3 -9.62 0.70 2.90
C PHE A 3 -8.50 1.65 2.45
N THR A 4 -8.75 2.46 1.41
CA THR A 4 -7.82 3.50 0.93
C THR A 4 -7.64 4.64 1.95
N ARG A 5 -8.72 5.05 2.62
CA ARG A 5 -8.69 6.07 3.67
C ARG A 5 -7.98 5.53 4.91
N GLU A 6 -8.28 4.30 5.30
CA GLU A 6 -7.63 3.63 6.43
C GLU A 6 -6.11 3.52 6.23
N LEU A 7 -5.66 3.13 5.03
CA LEU A 7 -4.23 3.10 4.69
C LEU A 7 -3.56 4.46 4.87
N LYS A 8 -4.21 5.53 4.38
CA LYS A 8 -3.67 6.88 4.46
C LYS A 8 -3.63 7.40 5.90
N GLU A 9 -4.58 7.00 6.74
CA GLU A 9 -4.59 7.35 8.16
C GLU A 9 -3.50 6.61 8.94
N ILE A 10 -3.33 5.29 8.72
CA ILE A 10 -2.36 4.46 9.46
C ILE A 10 -0.91 4.81 9.09
N TYR A 11 -0.66 5.04 7.80
CA TYR A 11 0.68 5.24 7.25
C TYR A 11 0.84 6.65 6.69
N SER A 12 0.28 7.65 7.38
CA SER A 12 0.27 9.05 6.92
C SER A 12 1.67 9.64 6.74
N THR A 13 2.67 9.09 7.43
CA THR A 13 4.09 9.47 7.33
C THR A 13 4.83 8.77 6.19
N GLU A 14 4.42 7.55 5.84
CA GLU A 14 5.06 6.77 4.78
C GLU A 14 4.37 6.91 3.42
N ILE A 15 3.10 7.31 3.38
CA ILE A 15 2.28 7.39 2.15
C ILE A 15 2.03 8.85 1.75
N ILE A 16 2.44 9.19 0.53
CA ILE A 16 2.09 10.47 -0.12
C ILE A 16 0.67 10.41 -0.68
N ALA A 17 0.36 9.33 -1.40
CA ALA A 17 -0.91 9.18 -2.10
C ALA A 17 -1.39 7.74 -2.13
N VAL A 18 -2.69 7.58 -1.93
CA VAL A 18 -3.43 6.34 -2.21
C VAL A 18 -4.45 6.67 -3.30
N ARG A 19 -4.44 5.90 -4.39
CA ARG A 19 -5.43 6.00 -5.48
C ARG A 19 -5.89 4.60 -5.84
N GLY A 20 -7.14 4.45 -6.28
CA GLY A 20 -7.65 3.17 -6.73
C GLY A 20 -9.05 2.89 -6.21
N ASN A 21 -9.47 1.64 -6.40
CA ASN A 21 -10.81 1.16 -6.06
C ASN A 21 -10.71 -0.15 -5.25
N SER A 22 -11.83 -0.84 -5.08
CA SER A 22 -11.91 -2.07 -4.31
C SER A 22 -11.05 -3.21 -4.86
N ASP A 23 -10.78 -3.23 -6.17
CA ASP A 23 -10.04 -4.30 -6.86
C ASP A 23 -8.53 -4.05 -6.88
N ALA A 24 -8.13 -2.80 -7.15
CA ALA A 24 -6.73 -2.42 -7.31
C ALA A 24 -6.42 -1.05 -6.68
N ILE A 25 -5.35 -1.03 -5.89
CA ILE A 25 -4.92 0.17 -5.15
C ILE A 25 -3.48 0.50 -5.48
N ALA A 26 -3.24 1.71 -5.95
CA ALA A 26 -1.92 2.29 -6.12
C ALA A 26 -1.54 3.11 -4.88
N ILE A 27 -0.39 2.77 -4.29
CA ILE A 27 0.21 3.49 -3.16
C ILE A 27 1.51 4.14 -3.65
N THR A 28 1.64 5.43 -3.42
CA THR A 28 2.90 6.17 -3.59
C THR A 28 3.49 6.45 -2.22
N LEU A 29 4.65 5.87 -1.95
CA LEU A 29 5.40 6.05 -0.71
C LEU A 29 6.33 7.25 -0.81
N VAL A 30 6.62 7.87 0.33
CA VAL A 30 7.71 8.87 0.41
C VAL A 30 9.04 8.22 0.05
N LYS A 31 9.93 9.00 -0.57
CA LYS A 31 11.25 8.52 -1.05
C LYS A 31 12.08 7.81 0.02
N GLU A 32 11.97 8.26 1.26
CA GLU A 32 12.70 7.72 2.41
C GLU A 32 12.15 6.38 2.92
N THR A 33 10.94 6.00 2.46
CA THR A 33 10.32 4.74 2.88
C THR A 33 10.90 3.56 2.11
N ASN A 34 11.36 2.55 2.85
CA ASN A 34 11.75 1.28 2.29
C ASN A 34 10.51 0.46 1.87
N SER A 35 10.28 0.32 0.56
CA SER A 35 9.14 -0.40 -0.02
C SER A 35 9.00 -1.83 0.51
N LYS A 36 10.10 -2.60 0.58
CA LYS A 36 10.09 -3.98 1.06
C LYS A 36 9.64 -4.10 2.51
N SER A 37 10.14 -3.21 3.37
CA SER A 37 9.76 -3.16 4.78
C SER A 37 8.29 -2.75 4.93
N PHE A 38 7.85 -1.79 4.14
CA PHE A 38 6.44 -1.37 4.10
C PHE A 38 5.51 -2.49 3.64
N ILE A 39 5.89 -3.25 2.60
CA ILE A 39 5.17 -4.43 2.13
C ILE A 39 5.05 -5.48 3.24
N ALA A 40 6.13 -5.74 3.98
CA ALA A 40 6.09 -6.67 5.11
C ALA A 40 5.14 -6.19 6.22
N LYS A 41 5.14 -4.89 6.55
CA LYS A 41 4.18 -4.28 7.49
C LYS A 41 2.73 -4.44 7.01
N LEU A 42 2.47 -4.17 5.73
CA LEU A 42 1.14 -4.31 5.11
C LEU A 42 0.63 -5.74 5.19
N LYS A 43 1.43 -6.70 4.69
CA LYS A 43 1.12 -8.13 4.77
C LYS A 43 0.85 -8.52 6.21
N SER A 44 1.69 -8.06 7.14
CA SER A 44 1.57 -8.35 8.57
C SER A 44 0.26 -7.84 9.18
N ARG A 45 -0.20 -6.65 8.79
CA ARG A 45 -1.39 -6.02 9.35
C ARG A 45 -2.69 -6.55 8.75
N PHE A 46 -2.66 -6.86 7.46
CA PHE A 46 -3.82 -7.22 6.66
C PHE A 46 -3.80 -8.71 6.24
N ARG A 47 -3.38 -9.61 7.14
CA ARG A 47 -3.25 -11.07 6.88
C ARG A 47 -4.57 -11.84 6.77
N ASN A 48 -5.69 -11.19 7.09
CA ASN A 48 -7.01 -11.81 7.23
C ASN A 48 -8.05 -10.95 6.51
N LEU A 49 -7.80 -10.60 5.25
CA LEU A 49 -8.77 -9.83 4.49
C LEU A 49 -9.84 -10.79 3.96
N ASN A 50 -11.11 -10.47 4.22
CA ASN A 50 -12.24 -11.26 3.68
C ASN A 50 -12.24 -11.34 2.15
N GLN A 51 -11.59 -10.40 1.47
CA GLN A 51 -11.44 -10.37 0.03
C GLN A 51 -9.99 -10.02 -0.35
N PRO A 52 -9.38 -10.74 -1.30
CA PRO A 52 -8.07 -10.41 -1.81
C PRO A 52 -8.03 -8.99 -2.36
N ARG A 53 -6.95 -8.26 -2.10
CA ARG A 53 -6.73 -6.92 -2.65
C ARG A 53 -5.39 -6.84 -3.34
N VAL A 54 -5.39 -6.30 -4.56
CA VAL A 54 -4.15 -6.06 -5.30
C VAL A 54 -3.64 -4.66 -4.98
N LEU A 55 -2.39 -4.56 -4.55
CA LEU A 55 -1.73 -3.27 -4.38
C LEU A 55 -0.52 -3.14 -5.30
N PHE A 56 -0.39 -1.95 -5.85
CA PHE A 56 0.75 -1.49 -6.62
C PHE A 56 1.46 -0.43 -5.79
N ILE A 57 2.65 -0.74 -5.33
CA ILE A 57 3.44 0.12 -4.46
C ILE A 57 4.61 0.66 -5.26
N ARG A 58 4.80 1.97 -5.20
CA ARG A 58 5.97 2.65 -5.76
C ARG A 58 6.51 3.63 -4.73
N CYS A 59 7.81 3.86 -4.74
CA CYS A 59 8.41 4.97 -4.01
C CYS A 59 8.48 6.22 -4.88
N GLU A 60 8.41 7.39 -4.25
CA GLU A 60 8.72 8.65 -4.90
C GLU A 60 10.16 8.59 -5.46
N ASP A 61 10.32 9.02 -6.71
CA ASP A 61 11.53 8.90 -7.55
C ASP A 61 11.95 7.47 -7.97
N ASP A 62 11.26 6.42 -7.56
CA ASP A 62 11.51 5.06 -8.05
C ASP A 62 10.54 4.71 -9.19
N HIS A 63 11.10 4.31 -10.34
CA HIS A 63 10.32 3.80 -11.46
C HIS A 63 9.88 2.34 -11.27
N THR A 64 10.36 1.68 -10.22
CA THR A 64 9.99 0.32 -9.87
C THR A 64 8.60 0.28 -9.22
N ILE A 65 7.72 -0.55 -9.78
CA ILE A 65 6.39 -0.82 -9.21
C ILE A 65 6.40 -2.23 -8.65
N GLU A 66 6.21 -2.34 -7.34
CA GLU A 66 6.02 -3.62 -6.67
C GLU A 66 4.54 -3.97 -6.63
N LYS A 67 4.15 -5.07 -7.27
CA LYS A 67 2.80 -5.63 -7.19
C LYS A 67 2.73 -6.63 -6.03
N ILE A 68 1.80 -6.41 -5.12
CA ILE A 68 1.50 -7.35 -4.04
C ILE A 68 0.02 -7.70 -4.03
N VAL A 69 -0.29 -8.88 -3.51
CA VAL A 69 -1.66 -9.31 -3.23
C VAL A 69 -1.75 -9.54 -1.72
N LEU A 70 -2.70 -8.87 -1.08
CA LEU A 70 -3.08 -9.13 0.30
C LEU A 70 -4.25 -10.11 0.30
N VAL A 71 -4.13 -11.16 1.11
CA VAL A 71 -5.14 -12.19 1.38
C VAL A 71 -5.28 -12.33 2.89
#